data_AF-A0A5N7BPN2-F1
#
_entry.id   AF-A0A5N7BPN2-F1
#
_cell.length_a   1.000
_cell.length_b   1.000
_cell.length_c   1.000
_cell.angle_alpha   90.00
_cell.angle_beta   90.00
_cell.angle_gamma   90.00
#
_symmetry.space_group_name_H-M   'P 1'
#
loop_
_entity.id
_entity.type
_entity.pdbx_description
1 polymer ?
#
loop_
_entity_poly.entity_id
_entity_poly.type
_entity_poly.pdbx_seq_one_letter_code
_entity_poly.pdbx_strand_id
1 'polypeptide(L)'
;MQSAIPHFFSRTPWCCESRMTRRQTRDNSKGNVNRWFYACRECRSMVFDDWEGIRDGNPLCHCDEISRGQVERGDAYVFRCAKGQCRFREGFEED
;
A
#
# COMPACT_ATOMS: atom_id res chain seq x y z
N MET A 1 -20.56 -16.05 11.23
CA MET A 1 -19.29 -16.26 10.51
C MET A 1 -18.43 -15.03 10.75
N GLN A 2 -17.27 -15.16 11.41
CA GLN A 2 -16.31 -14.05 11.45
C GLN A 2 -15.70 -13.97 10.05
N SER A 3 -16.12 -12.99 9.25
CA SER A 3 -15.48 -12.70 7.98
C SER A 3 -14.02 -12.35 8.29
N ALA A 4 -13.08 -13.17 7.83
CA ALA A 4 -11.67 -12.89 7.99
C ALA A 4 -11.38 -11.50 7.39
N ILE A 5 -10.66 -10.66 8.13
CA ILE A 5 -10.25 -9.33 7.64
C ILE A 5 -9.46 -9.57 6.34
N PRO A 6 -9.87 -8.98 5.20
CA PRO A 6 -9.17 -9.19 3.94
C PRO A 6 -7.70 -8.78 4.06
N HIS A 7 -6.81 -9.66 3.62
CA HIS A 7 -5.37 -9.40 3.53
C HIS A 7 -5.00 -9.22 2.06
N PHE A 8 -4.13 -8.26 1.78
CA PHE A 8 -3.51 -8.13 0.46
C PHE A 8 -2.30 -9.07 0.35
N PHE A 9 -1.52 -9.19 1.43
CA PHE A 9 -0.36 -10.06 1.46
C PHE A 9 -0.76 -11.48 1.90
N SER A 10 -0.37 -12.49 1.10
CA SER A 10 -0.51 -13.90 1.48
C SER A 10 0.45 -14.33 2.59
N ARG A 11 1.54 -13.57 2.81
CA ARG A 11 2.56 -13.79 3.84
C ARG A 11 3.08 -12.46 4.35
N THR A 12 3.52 -12.42 5.61
CA THR A 12 4.15 -11.23 6.18
C THR A 12 5.35 -10.77 5.34
N PRO A 13 5.36 -9.53 4.84
CA PRO A 13 6.46 -8.99 4.04
C PRO A 13 7.74 -8.81 4.88
N TRP A 14 8.86 -8.78 4.17
CA TRP A 14 10.19 -8.58 4.75
C TRP A 14 10.70 -7.17 4.46
N CYS A 15 11.41 -6.58 5.42
CA CYS A 15 12.15 -5.33 5.27
C CYS A 15 13.33 -5.32 6.25
N CYS A 16 14.50 -4.82 5.81
CA CYS A 16 15.72 -4.79 6.64
C CYS A 16 16.01 -6.14 7.32
N GLU A 17 15.96 -7.23 6.55
CA GLU A 17 16.23 -8.61 7.01
C GLU A 17 15.29 -9.13 8.11
N SER A 18 14.17 -8.46 8.37
CA SER A 18 13.19 -8.86 9.37
C SER A 18 11.77 -8.89 8.82
N ARG A 19 10.91 -9.71 9.44
CA ARG A 19 9.47 -9.70 9.17
C ARG A 19 8.87 -8.41 9.71
N MET A 20 8.11 -7.73 8.87
CA MET A 20 7.41 -6.50 9.26
C MET A 20 6.30 -6.79 10.27
N THR A 21 5.96 -5.80 11.09
CA THR A 21 4.88 -5.92 12.09
C THR A 21 3.58 -5.36 11.53
N ARG A 22 2.51 -6.15 11.59
CA ARG A 22 1.17 -5.71 11.18
C ARG A 22 0.57 -4.77 12.23
N ARG A 23 0.02 -3.65 11.78
CA ARG A 23 -0.59 -2.59 12.59
C ARG A 23 -1.83 -2.06 11.88
N GLN A 24 -2.64 -1.29 12.60
CA GLN A 24 -3.80 -0.61 12.05
C GLN A 24 -3.64 0.90 12.28
N THR A 25 -3.94 1.69 11.26
CA THR A 25 -3.98 3.15 11.36
C THR A 25 -5.10 3.57 12.32
N ARG A 26 -4.82 4.57 13.15
CA ARG A 26 -5.77 5.11 14.14
C ARG A 26 -6.15 6.56 13.91
N ASP A 27 -5.47 7.22 12.98
CA ASP A 27 -5.66 8.62 12.62
C ASP A 27 -6.35 8.71 11.26
N ASN A 28 -7.28 9.68 11.13
CA ASN A 28 -8.03 9.94 9.91
C ASN A 28 -7.62 11.24 9.19
N SER A 29 -6.58 11.95 9.65
CA SER A 29 -6.13 13.20 9.03
C SER A 29 -5.81 13.09 7.52
N LYS A 30 -5.60 11.87 7.03
CA LYS A 30 -5.32 11.54 5.63
C LYS A 30 -6.34 10.58 5.00
N GLY A 31 -7.53 10.44 5.59
CA GLY A 31 -8.58 9.53 5.07
C GLY A 31 -8.22 8.04 5.15
N ASN A 32 -7.25 7.66 5.98
CA ASN A 32 -6.69 6.31 6.03
C ASN A 32 -7.03 5.56 7.33
N VAL A 33 -8.01 6.00 8.12
CA VAL A 33 -8.32 5.37 9.42
C VAL A 33 -8.76 3.92 9.29
N ASN A 34 -8.42 3.07 10.26
CA ASN A 34 -8.77 1.65 10.33
C ASN A 34 -8.16 0.75 9.23
N ARG A 35 -7.24 1.28 8.41
CA ARG A 35 -6.52 0.50 7.39
C ARG A 35 -5.38 -0.31 8.01
N TRP A 36 -5.26 -1.56 7.57
CA TRP A 36 -4.19 -2.45 8.00
C TRP A 36 -2.92 -2.19 7.18
N PHE A 37 -1.76 -2.22 7.85
CA PHE A 37 -0.48 -2.04 7.19
C PHE A 37 0.62 -2.83 7.90
N TYR A 38 1.68 -3.16 7.16
CA TYR A 38 2.93 -3.66 7.71
C TYR A 38 3.91 -2.50 7.86
N ALA A 39 4.59 -2.44 9.01
CA ALA A 39 5.63 -1.47 9.32
C ALA A 39 6.98 -2.16 9.57
N CYS A 40 8.05 -1.62 9.00
CA CYS A 40 9.41 -1.99 9.37
C CYS A 40 9.74 -1.45 10.76
N ARG A 41 10.56 -2.19 11.53
CA ARG A 41 11.06 -1.72 12.83
C ARG A 41 12.35 -0.91 12.70
N GLU A 42 13.17 -1.26 11.71
CA GLU A 42 14.49 -0.67 11.50
C GLU A 42 14.47 0.60 10.64
N CYS A 43 13.43 0.77 9.81
CA CYS A 43 13.31 1.93 8.94
C CYS A 43 11.87 2.45 8.86
N ARG A 44 11.68 3.56 8.15
CA ARG A 44 10.37 4.22 7.99
C ARG A 44 9.47 3.58 6.92
N SER A 45 9.84 2.43 6.37
CA SER A 45 9.05 1.76 5.33
C SER A 45 7.76 1.18 5.89
N MET A 46 6.66 1.37 5.16
CA MET A 46 5.37 0.77 5.44
C MET A 46 4.65 0.41 4.13
N VAL A 47 3.80 -0.62 4.18
CA VAL A 47 2.95 -1.07 3.05
C VAL A 47 1.56 -1.45 3.56
N PHE A 48 0.50 -1.03 2.86
CA PHE A 48 -0.88 -1.34 3.24
C PHE A 48 -1.24 -2.79 2.91
N ASP A 49 -1.90 -3.46 3.86
CA ASP A 49 -2.36 -4.85 3.79
C ASP A 49 -3.88 -4.92 3.56
N ASP A 50 -4.34 -4.18 2.54
CA ASP A 50 -5.73 -4.14 2.09
C ASP A 50 -5.81 -3.92 0.57
N TRP A 51 -7.01 -3.96 0.00
CA TRP A 51 -7.24 -3.85 -1.45
C TRP A 51 -7.63 -2.43 -1.91
N GLU A 52 -7.57 -1.44 -1.01
CA GLU A 52 -7.99 -0.07 -1.35
C GLU A 52 -7.00 0.59 -2.33
N GLY A 53 -7.50 1.09 -3.45
CA GLY A 53 -6.66 1.63 -4.52
C GLY A 53 -6.04 0.58 -5.45
N ILE A 54 -6.33 -0.72 -5.26
CA ILE A 54 -5.94 -1.79 -6.19
C ILE A 54 -7.11 -2.07 -7.13
N ARG A 55 -6.91 -1.91 -8.45
CA ARG A 55 -7.92 -2.17 -9.49
C ARG A 55 -7.25 -2.83 -10.70
N ASP A 56 -7.98 -3.67 -11.42
CA ASP A 56 -7.46 -4.42 -12.58
C ASP A 56 -6.94 -3.52 -13.72
N GLY A 57 -7.38 -2.25 -13.78
CA GLY A 57 -6.91 -1.27 -14.78
C GLY A 57 -5.69 -0.46 -14.37
N ASN A 58 -5.16 -0.66 -13.16
CA ASN A 58 -3.97 0.07 -12.72
C ASN A 58 -2.73 -0.39 -13.51
N PRO A 59 -1.76 0.49 -13.82
CA PRO A 59 -0.52 0.10 -14.47
C PRO A 59 0.26 -0.90 -13.61
N LEU A 60 0.99 -1.81 -14.26
CA LEU A 60 1.90 -2.72 -13.57
C LEU A 60 3.12 -1.95 -13.07
N CYS A 61 3.57 -2.27 -11.86
CA CYS A 61 4.85 -1.77 -11.36
C CYS A 61 6.03 -2.58 -11.94
N HIS A 62 7.28 -2.17 -11.67
CA HIS A 62 8.48 -2.89 -12.14
C HIS A 62 8.66 -4.31 -11.57
N CYS A 63 7.74 -4.78 -10.74
CA CYS A 63 7.69 -6.15 -10.25
C CYS A 63 6.69 -7.01 -11.04
N ASP A 64 6.11 -6.48 -12.13
CA ASP A 64 5.05 -7.10 -12.92
C ASP A 64 3.76 -7.39 -12.13
N GLU A 65 3.49 -6.53 -11.15
CA GLU A 65 2.35 -6.64 -10.23
C GLU A 65 1.50 -5.37 -10.29
N ILE A 66 0.18 -5.52 -10.14
CA ILE A 66 -0.78 -4.41 -10.13
C ILE A 66 -0.36 -3.36 -9.08
N SER A 67 -0.27 -2.10 -9.51
CA SER A 67 0.04 -0.97 -8.64
C SER A 67 -1.16 -0.54 -7.77
N ARG A 68 -0.88 0.27 -6.75
CA ARG A 68 -1.88 0.92 -5.91
C ARG A 68 -1.99 2.39 -6.30
N GLY A 69 -3.19 2.79 -6.71
CA GLY A 69 -3.54 4.18 -6.88
C GLY A 69 -3.85 4.85 -5.54
N GLN A 70 -3.40 6.09 -5.37
CA GLN A 70 -3.60 6.89 -4.17
C GLN A 70 -3.60 8.38 -4.52
N VAL A 71 -4.37 9.17 -3.75
CA VAL A 71 -4.35 10.64 -3.85
C VAL A 71 -3.18 11.18 -3.04
N GLU A 72 -2.29 11.95 -3.67
CA GLU A 72 -1.24 12.72 -2.99
C GLU A 72 -1.67 14.17 -2.74
N ARG A 73 -0.87 14.93 -1.97
CA ARG A 73 -1.19 16.33 -1.66
C ARG A 73 -1.30 17.15 -2.95
N GLY A 74 -2.38 17.91 -3.10
CA GLY A 74 -2.65 18.72 -4.29
C GLY A 74 -3.40 17.97 -5.40
N ASP A 75 -4.28 17.04 -5.02
CA ASP A 75 -5.20 16.27 -5.90
C ASP A 75 -4.53 15.41 -6.97
N ALA A 76 -3.20 15.34 -7.01
CA ALA A 76 -2.47 14.44 -7.91
C ALA A 76 -2.75 12.97 -7.54
N TYR A 77 -3.36 12.24 -8.47
CA TYR A 77 -3.52 10.80 -8.36
C TYR A 77 -2.22 10.12 -8.80
N VAL A 78 -1.67 9.23 -7.98
CA VAL A 78 -0.44 8.50 -8.32
C VAL A 78 -0.60 7.01 -8.12
N PHE A 79 0.08 6.25 -8.97
CA PHE A 79 0.24 4.81 -8.85
C PHE A 79 1.60 4.48 -8.25
N ARG A 80 1.63 3.60 -7.24
CA ARG A 80 2.87 3.10 -6.62
C ARG A 80 2.86 1.58 -6.53
N CYS A 81 4.05 0.96 -6.40
CA CYS A 81 4.15 -0.47 -6.13
C CYS A 81 3.33 -0.85 -4.88
N ALA A 82 2.29 -1.66 -5.05
CA ALA A 82 1.39 -2.06 -3.97
C ALA A 82 2.11 -2.84 -2.85
N LYS A 83 3.17 -3.57 -3.21
CA LYS A 83 4.00 -4.36 -2.30
C LYS A 83 5.20 -3.60 -1.75
N GLY A 84 5.46 -2.37 -2.20
CA GLY A 84 6.62 -1.56 -1.79
C GLY A 84 7.98 -2.16 -2.17
N GLN A 85 8.04 -3.07 -3.15
CA GLN A 85 9.25 -3.79 -3.55
C GLN A 85 10.10 -3.04 -4.58
N CYS A 86 9.48 -2.16 -5.37
CA CYS A 86 10.18 -1.30 -6.32
C CYS A 86 9.77 0.17 -6.14
N ARG A 87 10.52 1.07 -6.78
CA ARG A 87 10.31 2.52 -6.74
C ARG A 87 9.34 3.03 -7.82
N PHE A 88 8.53 2.16 -8.42
CA PHE A 88 7.53 2.55 -9.42
C PHE A 88 6.64 3.67 -8.89
N ARG A 89 6.53 4.74 -9.67
CA ARG A 89 5.67 5.90 -9.43
C ARG A 89 5.24 6.48 -10.77
N GLU A 90 3.94 6.55 -10.99
CA GLU A 90 3.34 7.16 -12.18
C GLU A 90 2.24 8.11 -11.73
N GLY A 91 2.24 9.35 -12.20
CA GLY A 91 1.22 10.34 -11.86
C GLY A 91 0.20 10.46 -12.99
N PHE A 92 -1.05 10.69 -12.63
CA PHE A 92 -2.06 11.22 -13.53
C PHE A 92 -2.23 12.70 -13.17
N GLU A 93 -1.89 13.57 -14.12
CA GLU A 93 -2.36 14.95 -14.10
C GLU A 93 -3.71 14.94 -14.85
N GLU A 94 -4.79 15.37 -14.20
CA GLU A 94 -6.01 15.72 -14.92
C GLU A 94 -5.72 17.05 -15.66
N ASP A 95 -5.78 17.02 -16.99
CA ASP A 95 -5.68 18.22 -17.87
C ASP A 95 -6.82 19.23 -17.59
#